data_AF-A0A6I8N797-F1
#
_entry.id   AF-A0A6I8N797-F1
#
_cell.length_a   1.000
_cell.length_b   1.000
_cell.length_c   1.000
_cell.angle_alpha   90.00
_cell.angle_beta   90.00
_cell.angle_gamma   90.00
#
_symmetry.space_group_name_H-M   'P 1'
#
loop_
_entity.id
_entity.type
_entity.pdbx_description
1 polymer ?
#
loop_
_entity_poly.entity_id
_entity_poly.type
_entity_poly.pdbx_seq_one_letter_code
_entity_poly.pdbx_strand_id
1 'polypeptide(L)'
;MMTGKEEEIVRIAKRLDKMVTKKSTDGAVDLLKELKSMPITLDLLQSTRIGMSVNALRKQSTDDEVISLAKSLIKSWKKLLDASEERNDEKKKNSYLPKSSSKDATDTKDQSAIKKQESPKTPTTPKITTFPPVPITCDAVRNKCREMLTAALQTDNDHIAIGTDCEHLSAQIEEYIL
;
A
#
# COMPACT_ATOMS: atom_id res chain seq x y z
N MET A 1 -0.02 30.20 1.11
CA MET A 1 1.25 30.69 0.53
C MET A 1 2.28 29.59 0.74
N MET A 2 3.07 29.22 -0.26
CA MET A 2 4.24 28.37 0.00
C MET A 2 5.26 29.18 0.79
N THR A 3 5.89 28.55 1.77
CA THR A 3 7.04 29.09 2.48
C THR A 3 8.28 28.96 1.61
N GLY A 4 9.27 29.86 1.75
CA GLY A 4 10.47 29.84 0.90
C GLY A 4 11.23 28.49 0.94
N LYS A 5 11.14 27.74 2.04
CA LYS A 5 11.71 26.40 2.18
C LYS A 5 11.03 25.35 1.30
N GLU A 6 9.71 25.49 1.06
CA GLU A 6 8.95 24.61 0.18
C GLU A 6 9.34 24.83 -1.28
N GLU A 7 9.55 26.09 -1.68
CA GLU A 7 10.09 26.41 -3.01
C GLU A 7 11.50 25.83 -3.22
N GLU A 8 12.36 25.88 -2.19
CA GLU A 8 13.70 25.28 -2.23
C GLU A 8 13.62 23.77 -2.49
N ILE A 9 12.73 23.06 -1.79
CA ILE A 9 12.48 21.62 -1.99
C ILE A 9 12.01 21.34 -3.44
N VAL A 10 11.12 22.16 -3.99
CA VAL A 10 10.68 22.04 -5.40
C VAL A 10 11.84 22.28 -6.38
N ARG A 11 12.74 23.23 -6.10
CA ARG A 11 13.93 23.50 -6.92
C ARG A 11 14.92 22.33 -6.87
N ILE A 12 15.16 21.76 -5.69
CA ILE A 12 16.01 20.59 -5.49
C ILE A 12 15.42 19.36 -6.20
N ALA A 13 14.11 19.11 -6.08
CA ALA A 13 13.41 18.05 -6.81
C ALA A 13 13.67 18.14 -8.33
N LYS A 14 13.47 19.34 -8.91
CA LYS A 14 13.72 19.60 -10.34
C LYS A 14 15.19 19.48 -10.75
N ARG A 15 16.15 19.72 -9.84
CA ARG A 15 17.58 19.50 -10.10
C ARG A 15 17.93 18.01 -10.07
N LEU A 16 17.47 17.27 -9.06
CA LEU A 16 17.67 15.82 -8.95
C LEU A 16 17.07 15.07 -10.15
N ASP A 17 15.89 15.47 -10.62
CA ASP A 17 15.26 14.85 -11.80
C ASP A 17 16.06 15.10 -13.09
N LYS A 18 16.66 16.29 -13.22
CA LYS A 18 17.61 16.61 -14.31
C LYS A 18 18.92 15.81 -14.22
N MET A 19 19.39 15.49 -13.01
CA MET A 19 20.56 14.63 -12.81
C MET A 19 20.27 13.17 -13.18
N VAL A 20 19.09 12.66 -12.80
CA VAL A 20 18.59 11.34 -13.18
C VAL A 20 18.51 11.21 -14.71
N THR A 21 17.77 12.10 -15.36
CA THR A 21 17.60 12.07 -16.82
C THR A 21 18.91 12.22 -17.60
N LYS A 22 19.88 13.01 -17.10
CA LYS A 22 21.20 13.16 -17.71
C LYS A 22 22.22 12.09 -17.30
N LYS A 23 21.87 11.16 -16.41
CA LYS A 23 22.80 10.19 -15.78
C LYS A 23 24.05 10.83 -15.16
N SER A 24 23.94 12.09 -14.70
CA SER A 24 25.02 12.77 -14.00
C SER A 24 24.85 12.62 -12.49
N THR A 25 25.94 12.38 -11.78
CA THR A 25 26.00 12.35 -10.31
C THR A 25 26.73 13.56 -9.73
N ASP A 26 27.21 14.48 -10.57
CA ASP A 26 27.92 15.68 -10.16
C ASP A 26 27.01 16.62 -9.34
N GLY A 27 27.45 17.02 -8.15
CA GLY A 27 26.64 17.78 -7.19
C GLY A 27 25.47 17.03 -6.54
N ALA A 28 25.32 15.71 -6.75
CA ALA A 28 24.25 14.92 -6.15
C ALA A 28 24.33 14.87 -4.61
N VAL A 29 25.55 14.78 -4.07
CA VAL A 29 25.81 14.71 -2.62
C VAL A 29 25.27 15.95 -1.90
N ASP A 30 25.52 17.14 -2.45
CA ASP A 30 25.12 18.41 -1.82
C ASP A 30 23.60 18.58 -1.81
N LEU A 31 22.93 18.28 -2.94
CA LEU A 31 21.46 18.32 -3.02
C LEU A 31 20.80 17.32 -2.06
N LEU A 32 21.40 16.14 -1.83
CA LEU A 32 20.89 15.17 -0.87
C LEU A 32 21.15 15.60 0.59
N LYS A 33 22.27 16.28 0.89
CA LYS A 33 22.57 16.86 2.20
C LYS A 33 21.62 18.02 2.52
N GLU A 34 21.41 18.92 1.56
CA GLU A 34 20.49 20.05 1.65
C GLU A 34 19.05 19.58 1.87
N LEU A 35 18.60 18.58 1.10
CA LEU A 35 17.28 17.95 1.26
C LEU A 35 17.11 17.22 2.60
N LYS A 36 18.19 16.69 3.19
CA LYS A 36 18.17 16.08 4.53
C LYS A 36 18.08 17.12 5.66
N SER A 37 18.60 18.32 5.43
CA SER A 37 18.55 19.44 6.39
C SER A 37 17.15 20.06 6.49
N MET A 38 16.32 19.90 5.45
CA MET A 38 14.95 20.43 5.44
C MET A 38 13.91 19.38 5.86
N PRO A 39 12.96 19.73 6.75
CA PRO A 39 11.86 18.84 7.09
C PRO A 39 10.87 18.78 5.92
N ILE A 40 10.91 17.69 5.14
CA ILE A 40 9.89 17.46 4.11
C ILE A 40 8.56 17.07 4.78
N THR A 41 7.45 17.56 4.22
CA THR A 41 6.10 17.10 4.57
C THR A 41 5.65 16.01 3.60
N LEU A 42 4.62 15.25 3.98
CA LEU A 42 4.01 14.25 3.10
C LEU A 42 3.48 14.90 1.79
N ASP A 43 2.86 16.07 1.91
CA ASP A 43 2.32 16.84 0.78
C ASP A 43 3.41 17.22 -0.23
N LEU A 44 4.56 17.72 0.25
CA LEU A 44 5.71 18.02 -0.62
C LEU A 44 6.29 16.76 -1.27
N LEU A 45 6.38 15.65 -0.54
CA LEU A 45 6.87 14.39 -1.08
C LEU A 45 5.97 13.85 -2.21
N GLN A 46 4.65 13.98 -2.06
CA GLN A 46 3.66 13.58 -3.06
C GLN A 46 3.62 14.54 -4.26
N SER A 47 3.52 15.85 -4.02
CA SER A 47 3.39 16.87 -5.07
C SER A 47 4.66 17.01 -5.93
N THR A 48 5.85 16.96 -5.33
CA THR A 48 7.12 17.04 -6.08
C THR A 48 7.54 15.71 -6.70
N ARG A 49 6.99 14.58 -6.23
CA ARG A 49 7.42 13.21 -6.53
C ARG A 49 8.93 12.95 -6.34
N ILE A 50 9.62 13.75 -5.52
CA ILE A 50 11.08 13.66 -5.28
C ILE A 50 11.54 12.27 -4.80
N GLY A 51 10.65 11.50 -4.17
CA GLY A 51 10.87 10.09 -3.83
C GLY A 51 11.26 9.21 -5.03
N MET A 52 10.72 9.48 -6.21
CA MET A 52 11.04 8.76 -7.44
C MET A 52 12.45 9.11 -7.92
N SER A 53 12.76 10.40 -8.03
CA SER A 53 14.04 10.89 -8.54
C SER A 53 15.19 10.49 -7.61
N VAL A 54 15.03 10.54 -6.28
CA VAL A 54 16.03 10.03 -5.32
C VAL A 54 16.19 8.51 -5.40
N ASN A 55 15.11 7.75 -5.60
CA ASN A 55 15.19 6.30 -5.81
C ASN A 55 15.86 5.92 -7.15
N ALA A 56 15.66 6.69 -8.21
CA ALA A 56 16.33 6.52 -9.49
C ALA A 56 17.82 6.89 -9.38
N LEU A 57 18.14 8.02 -8.74
CA LEU A 57 19.51 8.44 -8.45
C LEU A 57 20.28 7.34 -7.68
N ARG A 58 19.68 6.78 -6.62
CA ARG A 58 20.26 5.63 -5.89
C ARG A 58 20.53 4.39 -6.77
N LYS A 59 19.76 4.18 -7.83
CA LYS A 59 19.93 3.01 -8.73
C LYS A 59 20.98 3.22 -9.82
N GLN A 60 21.18 4.48 -10.27
CA GLN A 60 22.13 4.80 -11.35
C GLN A 60 23.51 5.20 -10.83
N SER A 61 23.61 5.73 -9.60
CA SER A 61 24.87 6.15 -9.01
C SER A 61 25.72 4.94 -8.62
N THR A 62 27.03 5.03 -8.87
CA THR A 62 28.05 4.10 -8.36
C THR A 62 28.74 4.59 -7.09
N ASP A 63 28.46 5.83 -6.67
CA ASP A 63 29.03 6.47 -5.49
C ASP A 63 28.28 6.04 -4.21
N ASP A 64 29.00 5.41 -3.28
CA ASP A 64 28.47 4.95 -2.00
C ASP A 64 27.95 6.08 -1.10
N GLU A 65 28.51 7.30 -1.16
CA GLU A 65 27.99 8.43 -0.37
C GLU A 65 26.60 8.84 -0.88
N VAL A 66 26.45 8.99 -2.21
CA VAL A 66 25.16 9.28 -2.87
C VAL A 66 24.13 8.18 -2.58
N ILE A 67 24.54 6.91 -2.71
CA ILE A 67 23.68 5.75 -2.42
C ILE A 67 23.24 5.76 -0.94
N SER A 68 24.15 6.02 0.00
CA SER A 68 23.89 6.03 1.43
C SER A 68 22.94 7.15 1.85
N LEU A 69 23.18 8.37 1.37
CA LEU A 69 22.31 9.53 1.61
C LEU A 69 20.90 9.29 1.03
N ALA A 70 20.81 8.79 -0.20
CA ALA A 70 19.53 8.46 -0.82
C ALA A 70 18.78 7.34 -0.08
N LYS A 71 19.47 6.29 0.40
CA LYS A 71 18.87 5.25 1.28
C LYS A 71 18.32 5.86 2.57
N SER A 72 19.07 6.77 3.20
CA SER A 72 18.67 7.44 4.45
C SER A 72 17.39 8.27 4.26
N LEU A 73 17.31 9.06 3.18
CA LEU A 73 16.13 9.87 2.85
C LEU A 73 14.91 9.00 2.55
N ILE A 74 15.05 7.95 1.73
CA ILE A 74 13.95 7.02 1.43
C ILE A 74 13.44 6.36 2.73
N LYS A 75 14.32 6.03 3.68
CA LYS A 75 13.93 5.43 4.96
C LYS A 75 13.18 6.41 5.88
N SER A 76 13.61 7.67 5.98
CA SER A 76 12.88 8.67 6.79
C SER A 76 11.52 8.99 6.18
N TRP A 77 11.42 9.09 4.85
CA TRP A 77 10.17 9.36 4.15
C TRP A 77 9.16 8.22 4.23
N LYS A 78 9.61 6.96 4.17
CA LYS A 78 8.73 5.81 4.46
C LYS A 78 8.14 5.88 5.86
N LYS A 79 8.97 6.16 6.88
CA LYS A 79 8.48 6.31 8.26
C LYS A 79 7.44 7.44 8.40
N LEU A 80 7.51 8.50 7.59
CA LEU A 80 6.49 9.56 7.57
C LEU A 80 5.16 9.12 6.93
N LEU A 81 5.19 8.16 6.00
CA LEU A 81 3.99 7.52 5.47
C LEU A 81 3.38 6.58 6.52
N ASP A 82 4.19 5.62 7.01
CA ASP A 82 3.76 4.61 7.98
C ASP A 82 3.10 5.25 9.23
N ALA A 83 3.74 6.28 9.81
CA ALA A 83 3.25 7.01 10.97
C ALA A 83 2.08 7.99 10.67
N SER A 84 1.70 8.17 9.41
CA SER A 84 0.52 8.95 9.04
C SER A 84 -0.70 8.07 8.77
N GLU A 85 -0.51 6.81 8.37
CA GLU A 85 -1.60 5.83 8.20
C GLU A 85 -2.18 5.42 9.56
N GLU A 86 -1.33 5.19 10.56
CA GLU A 86 -1.71 4.77 11.92
C GLU A 86 -2.70 5.74 12.62
N ARG A 87 -2.72 7.02 12.20
CA ARG A 87 -3.62 8.06 12.73
C ARG A 87 -4.98 8.15 12.02
N ASN A 88 -5.17 7.43 10.92
CA ASN A 88 -6.42 7.44 10.15
C ASN A 88 -7.42 6.38 10.66
N ASP A 89 -6.91 5.26 11.21
CA ASP A 89 -7.73 4.18 11.76
C ASP A 89 -8.47 4.55 13.08
N GLU A 90 -7.89 5.44 13.89
CA GLU A 90 -8.46 5.77 15.21
C GLU A 90 -9.81 6.52 15.13
N LYS A 91 -10.19 7.09 13.98
CA LYS A 91 -11.42 7.88 13.85
C LYS A 91 -12.70 7.07 13.62
N LYS A 92 -12.63 5.73 13.57
CA LYS A 92 -13.80 4.85 13.35
C LYS A 92 -14.09 3.86 14.49
N LYS A 93 -13.71 4.19 15.74
CA LYS A 93 -13.98 3.36 16.93
C LYS A 93 -14.57 4.07 18.15
N ASN A 94 -15.33 5.16 17.95
CA ASN A 94 -16.12 5.80 19.01
C ASN A 94 -17.54 5.23 19.11
N SER A 95 -17.61 3.97 19.57
CA SER A 95 -18.74 3.16 20.03
C SER A 95 -18.14 1.74 20.09
N TYR A 96 -18.05 1.05 21.23
CA TYR A 96 -19.03 0.91 22.29
C TYR A 96 -18.38 1.01 23.70
N LEU A 97 -19.15 1.49 24.68
CA LEU A 97 -18.73 1.57 26.08
C LEU A 97 -18.62 0.18 26.75
N PRO A 98 -17.77 0.01 27.78
CA PRO A 98 -17.56 -1.26 28.44
C PRO A 98 -18.60 -1.53 29.52
N LYS A 99 -18.94 -2.81 29.74
CA LYS A 99 -19.47 -3.26 31.02
C LYS A 99 -19.04 -4.70 31.35
N SER A 100 -18.90 -4.96 32.64
CA SER A 100 -18.14 -6.07 33.20
C SER A 100 -19.04 -7.14 33.84
N SER A 101 -18.50 -8.36 33.90
CA SER A 101 -18.70 -9.34 34.98
C SER A 101 -19.87 -10.36 34.92
N SER A 102 -19.44 -11.63 35.00
CA SER A 102 -19.98 -12.71 35.86
C SER A 102 -21.12 -13.66 35.41
N LYS A 103 -20.75 -14.96 35.41
CA LYS A 103 -21.49 -16.16 35.92
C LYS A 103 -22.72 -16.64 35.10
N ASP A 104 -23.11 -17.93 35.07
CA ASP A 104 -22.60 -19.21 35.62
C ASP A 104 -22.87 -20.37 34.61
N ALA A 105 -22.73 -21.63 35.02
CA ALA A 105 -22.69 -22.83 34.18
C ALA A 105 -24.05 -23.34 33.65
N THR A 106 -23.99 -24.21 32.63
CA THR A 106 -24.48 -25.60 32.78
C THR A 106 -23.86 -26.53 31.72
N ASP A 107 -23.60 -27.76 32.14
CA ASP A 107 -22.85 -28.81 31.43
C ASP A 107 -23.78 -29.96 31.03
N THR A 108 -23.59 -30.55 29.83
CA THR A 108 -23.50 -32.02 29.68
C THR A 108 -22.99 -32.45 28.30
N LYS A 109 -21.87 -33.22 28.30
CA LYS A 109 -21.56 -34.44 27.49
C LYS A 109 -22.09 -34.55 26.03
N ASP A 110 -21.33 -35.00 25.03
CA ASP A 110 -20.14 -35.88 25.00
C ASP A 110 -19.55 -35.86 23.54
N GLN A 111 -18.38 -36.41 23.15
CA GLN A 111 -17.34 -37.19 23.85
C GLN A 111 -15.98 -37.13 23.10
N SER A 112 -14.90 -37.57 23.77
CA SER A 112 -13.71 -38.30 23.26
C SER A 112 -12.78 -37.77 22.14
N ALA A 113 -11.49 -37.68 22.52
CA ALA A 113 -10.29 -38.10 21.78
C ALA A 113 -9.31 -37.05 21.15
N ILE A 114 -8.57 -36.35 22.03
CA ILE A 114 -7.09 -36.45 22.22
C ILE A 114 -6.11 -36.25 21.02
N LYS A 115 -5.05 -35.46 21.29
CA LYS A 115 -3.79 -35.16 20.55
C LYS A 115 -3.91 -34.11 19.43
N LYS A 116 -3.28 -32.94 19.58
CA LYS A 116 -1.83 -32.60 19.50
C LYS A 116 -1.28 -32.55 18.07
N GLN A 117 -0.98 -31.31 17.66
CA GLN A 117 0.23 -30.89 16.93
C GLN A 117 0.40 -31.29 15.45
N GLU A 118 1.11 -30.39 14.75
CA GLU A 118 1.84 -30.56 13.49
C GLU A 118 1.14 -30.29 12.15
N SER A 119 1.69 -29.29 11.46
CA SER A 119 1.63 -29.15 10.00
C SER A 119 2.58 -30.17 9.36
N PRO A 120 2.31 -30.66 8.13
CA PRO A 120 2.91 -29.98 6.97
C PRO A 120 2.17 -30.06 5.62
N LYS A 121 2.40 -29.03 4.79
CA LYS A 121 2.50 -28.99 3.32
C LYS A 121 1.89 -30.13 2.46
N THR A 122 0.93 -29.78 1.60
CA THR A 122 1.04 -29.85 0.11
C THR A 122 -0.18 -29.19 -0.57
N PRO A 123 -0.01 -28.29 -1.55
CA PRO A 123 -1.12 -27.83 -2.38
C PRO A 123 -1.27 -28.71 -3.64
N THR A 124 -2.45 -29.29 -3.85
CA THR A 124 -2.79 -30.07 -5.04
C THR A 124 -2.84 -29.19 -6.29
N THR A 125 -2.10 -29.57 -7.33
CA THR A 125 -2.00 -28.82 -8.59
C THR A 125 -3.22 -29.04 -9.49
N PRO A 126 -3.98 -28.01 -9.90
CA PRO A 126 -4.90 -28.12 -11.03
C PRO A 126 -4.11 -28.08 -12.34
N LYS A 127 -4.43 -28.97 -13.27
CA LYS A 127 -3.81 -29.03 -14.61
C LYS A 127 -4.47 -28.00 -15.53
N ILE A 128 -3.86 -26.83 -15.69
CA ILE A 128 -4.34 -25.78 -16.59
C ILE A 128 -3.81 -26.05 -18.01
N THR A 129 -4.73 -26.21 -18.97
CA THR A 129 -4.44 -26.39 -20.40
C THR A 129 -5.14 -25.32 -21.24
N THR A 130 -4.80 -24.06 -21.00
CA THR A 130 -5.08 -22.91 -21.88
C THR A 130 -3.95 -21.89 -21.71
N PHE A 131 -3.49 -21.31 -22.83
CA PHE A 131 -2.54 -20.19 -22.84
C PHE A 131 -3.22 -18.95 -23.46
N PRO A 132 -2.91 -17.71 -23.00
CA PRO A 132 -1.95 -17.38 -21.95
C PRO A 132 -2.45 -17.80 -20.55
N PRO A 133 -1.55 -18.17 -19.62
CA PRO A 133 -1.97 -18.61 -18.29
C PRO A 133 -2.46 -17.41 -17.50
N VAL A 134 -3.71 -17.48 -17.07
CA VAL A 134 -4.27 -16.48 -16.15
C VAL A 134 -3.46 -16.50 -14.85
N PRO A 135 -3.01 -15.33 -14.33
CA PRO A 135 -2.28 -15.28 -13.08
C PRO A 135 -3.14 -15.86 -11.95
N ILE A 136 -2.55 -16.75 -11.15
CA ILE A 136 -3.19 -17.28 -9.94
C ILE A 136 -3.23 -16.16 -8.90
N THR A 137 -4.21 -15.26 -9.01
CA THR A 137 -4.41 -14.16 -8.08
C THR A 137 -4.79 -14.74 -6.70
N CYS A 138 -4.15 -14.22 -5.66
CA CYS A 138 -4.55 -14.54 -4.29
C CYS A 138 -5.90 -13.87 -3.96
N ASP A 139 -6.66 -14.46 -3.05
CA ASP A 139 -8.03 -14.03 -2.76
C ASP A 139 -8.12 -12.57 -2.30
N ALA A 140 -7.08 -12.02 -1.69
CA ALA A 140 -7.01 -10.60 -1.33
C ALA A 140 -7.07 -9.66 -2.56
N VAL A 141 -6.39 -10.01 -3.66
CA VAL A 141 -6.42 -9.22 -4.91
C VAL A 141 -7.74 -9.43 -5.63
N ARG A 142 -8.24 -10.66 -5.68
CA ARG A 142 -9.57 -11.02 -6.22
C ARG A 142 -10.69 -10.23 -5.54
N ASN A 143 -10.71 -10.21 -4.21
CA ASN A 143 -11.72 -9.49 -3.44
C ASN A 143 -11.63 -7.97 -3.67
N LYS A 144 -10.42 -7.40 -3.77
CA LYS A 144 -10.27 -5.97 -4.10
C LYS A 144 -10.72 -5.64 -5.53
N CYS A 145 -10.49 -6.55 -6.49
CA CYS A 145 -11.01 -6.42 -7.85
C CYS A 145 -12.54 -6.39 -7.86
N ARG A 146 -13.18 -7.36 -7.18
CA ARG A 146 -14.64 -7.43 -7.03
C ARG A 146 -15.21 -6.18 -6.36
N GLU A 147 -14.59 -5.67 -5.30
CA GLU A 147 -14.98 -4.41 -4.64
C GLU A 147 -14.93 -3.21 -5.60
N MET A 148 -13.86 -3.08 -6.40
CA MET A 148 -13.73 -2.02 -7.41
C MET A 148 -14.78 -2.14 -8.53
N LEU A 149 -15.07 -3.36 -8.98
CA LEU A 149 -16.12 -3.63 -9.96
C LEU A 149 -17.51 -3.30 -9.41
N THR A 150 -17.83 -3.70 -8.18
CA THR A 150 -19.09 -3.33 -7.50
C THR A 150 -19.24 -1.81 -7.41
N ALA A 151 -18.19 -1.09 -6.99
CA ALA A 151 -18.22 0.36 -6.88
C ALA A 151 -18.45 1.05 -8.24
N ALA A 152 -17.86 0.53 -9.32
CA ALA A 152 -18.09 1.05 -10.67
C ALA A 152 -19.52 0.79 -11.16
N LEU A 153 -20.08 -0.39 -10.89
CA LEU A 153 -21.48 -0.74 -11.22
C LEU A 153 -22.51 0.06 -10.40
N GLN A 154 -22.12 0.59 -9.24
CA GLN A 154 -23.00 1.39 -8.39
C GLN A 154 -22.99 2.90 -8.71
N THR A 155 -22.27 3.34 -9.74
CA THR A 155 -22.28 4.73 -10.22
C THR A 155 -23.73 5.19 -10.48
N ASP A 156 -24.03 6.43 -10.07
CA ASP A 156 -25.35 7.08 -10.20
C ASP A 156 -26.56 6.37 -9.57
N ASN A 157 -26.34 5.32 -8.76
CA ASN A 157 -27.36 4.55 -8.05
C ASN A 157 -28.45 3.85 -8.91
N ASP A 158 -28.31 3.82 -10.24
CA ASP A 158 -29.28 3.21 -11.17
C ASP A 158 -29.60 1.74 -10.87
N HIS A 159 -28.62 1.00 -10.33
CA HIS A 159 -28.79 -0.38 -9.86
C HIS A 159 -29.95 -0.56 -8.86
N ILE A 160 -30.31 0.47 -8.08
CA ILE A 160 -31.44 0.45 -7.15
C ILE A 160 -32.77 0.48 -7.90
N ALA A 161 -32.87 1.30 -8.95
CA ALA A 161 -34.08 1.40 -9.78
C ALA A 161 -34.28 0.16 -10.65
N ILE A 162 -33.19 -0.45 -11.11
CA ILE A 162 -33.19 -1.68 -11.93
C ILE A 162 -33.32 -2.95 -11.05
N GLY A 163 -33.03 -2.86 -9.74
CA GLY A 163 -33.04 -4.00 -8.82
C GLY A 163 -31.89 -4.99 -9.06
N THR A 164 -30.73 -4.50 -9.51
CA THR A 164 -29.56 -5.32 -9.84
C THR A 164 -28.63 -5.49 -8.66
N ASP A 165 -28.29 -6.75 -8.34
CA ASP A 165 -27.24 -7.08 -7.37
C ASP A 165 -25.85 -6.88 -8.01
N CYS A 166 -25.22 -5.74 -7.71
CA CYS A 166 -23.89 -5.40 -8.18
C CYS A 166 -22.77 -6.27 -7.59
N GLU A 167 -22.97 -6.89 -6.42
CA GLU A 167 -21.97 -7.77 -5.80
C GLU A 167 -21.98 -9.14 -6.49
N HIS A 168 -23.17 -9.68 -6.78
CA HIS A 168 -23.30 -10.90 -7.59
C HIS A 168 -22.85 -10.70 -9.05
N LEU A 169 -23.08 -9.51 -9.63
CA LEU A 169 -22.62 -9.20 -10.98
C LEU A 169 -21.10 -8.99 -11.06
N SER A 170 -20.49 -8.28 -10.11
CA SER A 170 -19.04 -8.10 -10.06
C SER A 170 -18.28 -9.42 -9.83
N ALA A 171 -18.87 -10.32 -9.04
CA ALA A 171 -18.38 -11.67 -8.84
C ALA A 171 -18.28 -12.47 -10.15
N GLN A 172 -19.33 -12.44 -10.99
CA GLN A 172 -19.37 -13.12 -12.29
C GLN A 172 -18.43 -12.49 -13.31
N ILE A 173 -18.32 -11.15 -13.33
CA ILE A 173 -17.39 -10.44 -14.22
C ILE A 173 -15.95 -10.84 -13.92
N GLU A 174 -15.54 -10.92 -12.65
CA GLU A 174 -14.18 -11.35 -12.30
C GLU A 174 -13.94 -12.83 -12.63
N GLU A 175 -14.92 -13.71 -12.40
CA GLU A 175 -14.82 -15.13 -12.75
C GLU A 175 -14.71 -15.39 -14.27
N TYR A 176 -15.37 -14.59 -15.10
CA TYR A 176 -15.30 -14.71 -16.57
C TYR A 176 -14.00 -14.17 -17.20
N ILE A 177 -13.23 -13.38 -16.44
CA ILE A 177 -11.96 -12.78 -16.89
C ILE A 177 -10.75 -13.65 -16.48
N LEU A 178 -10.95 -14.65 -15.61
CA LEU A 178 -9.94 -15.63 -15.19
C LEU A 178 -10.00 -16.98 -15.95
#